data_AF-A0A7S2ME76-F1
#
_entry.id   AF-A0A7S2ME76-F1
#
_cell.length_a   1.000
_cell.length_b   1.000
_cell.length_c   1.000
_cell.angle_alpha   90.00
_cell.angle_beta   90.00
_cell.angle_gamma   90.00
#
_symmetry.space_group_name_H-M   'P 1'
#
loop_
_entity.id
_entity.type
_entity.pdbx_description
1 polymer ?
#
loop_
_entity_poly.entity_id
_entity_poly.type
_entity_poly.pdbx_seq_one_letter_code
_entity_poly.pdbx_strand_id
1 'polypeptide(L)'
;DDLAQVVRALQVPAEFTTRGGHYFTGEQAVLLLLYRFRSSDAAGTFTNETGFNESAISEGVQYMVEHIHARFPHLIDERSFTAWAPQFATFAAAFRRWGVPIPNLIAFLDGKLWPVCRPGMYQRALFSGHKRIHGLKTQGAVFPNGIQPYPYGAIDGSRHDSFVLRMSGIVDI
;
A
#
# COMPACT_ATOMS: atom_id res chain seq x y z
N ASP A 1 14.04 -14.00 -13.64
CA ASP A 1 14.93 -12.88 -13.26
C ASP A 1 14.25 -11.86 -12.35
N ASP A 2 13.05 -11.38 -12.70
CA ASP A 2 12.32 -10.35 -11.93
C ASP A 2 11.98 -10.77 -10.49
N LEU A 3 11.47 -11.98 -10.26
CA LEU A 3 11.13 -12.45 -8.90
C LEU A 3 12.36 -12.46 -7.99
N ALA A 4 13.49 -12.98 -8.47
CA ALA A 4 14.72 -13.02 -7.71
C ALA A 4 15.24 -11.61 -7.40
N GLN A 5 15.03 -10.64 -8.29
CA GLN A 5 15.35 -9.23 -8.02
C GLN A 5 14.44 -8.66 -6.92
N VAL A 6 13.14 -8.93 -6.96
CA VAL A 6 12.19 -8.48 -5.91
C VAL A 6 12.53 -9.10 -4.56
N VAL A 7 12.80 -10.41 -4.51
CA VAL A 7 13.18 -11.11 -3.26
C VAL A 7 14.44 -10.50 -2.66
N ARG A 8 15.47 -10.25 -3.48
CA ARG A 8 16.69 -9.57 -3.04
C ARG A 8 16.43 -8.13 -2.57
N ALA A 9 15.62 -7.38 -3.30
CA ALA A 9 15.31 -5.99 -2.98
C ALA A 9 14.53 -5.85 -1.66
N LEU A 10 13.59 -6.76 -1.41
CA LEU A 10 12.83 -6.83 -0.16
C LEU A 10 13.63 -7.41 1.01
N GLN A 11 14.84 -7.91 0.77
CA GLN A 11 15.75 -8.46 1.78
C GLN A 11 15.08 -9.50 2.68
N VAL A 12 14.28 -10.37 2.06
CA VAL A 12 13.55 -11.42 2.76
C VAL A 12 14.53 -12.51 3.20
N PRO A 13 14.38 -13.09 4.40
CA PRO A 13 15.13 -14.28 4.77
C PRO A 13 14.96 -15.40 3.74
N ALA A 14 15.99 -16.24 3.56
CA ALA A 14 15.90 -17.38 2.65
C ALA A 14 14.75 -18.33 3.02
N GLU A 15 14.50 -18.46 4.32
CA GLU A 15 13.45 -19.25 4.92
C GLU A 15 13.05 -18.69 6.29
N PHE A 16 11.81 -18.92 6.71
CA PHE A 16 11.33 -18.59 8.05
C PHE A 16 10.15 -19.49 8.45
N THR A 17 9.91 -19.53 9.76
CA THR A 17 8.77 -20.24 10.36
C THR A 17 7.90 -19.23 11.12
N THR A 18 6.59 -19.26 10.90
CA THR A 18 5.64 -18.37 11.56
C THR A 18 5.35 -18.82 13.00
N ARG A 19 4.60 -18.00 13.76
CA ARG A 19 4.22 -18.31 15.15
C ARG A 19 3.44 -19.62 15.28
N GLY A 20 2.58 -19.94 14.32
CA GLY A 20 1.83 -21.19 14.23
C GLY A 20 2.65 -22.40 13.77
N GLY A 21 3.95 -22.22 13.49
CA GLY A 21 4.83 -23.31 13.04
C GLY A 21 4.79 -23.55 11.53
N HIS A 22 4.22 -22.65 10.74
CA HIS A 22 4.16 -22.79 9.28
C HIS A 22 5.48 -22.34 8.64
N TYR A 23 6.03 -23.18 7.78
CA TYR A 23 7.32 -22.94 7.12
C TYR A 23 7.15 -22.30 5.74
N PHE A 24 7.99 -21.32 5.42
CA PHE A 24 8.01 -20.63 4.13
C PHE A 24 9.44 -20.43 3.63
N THR A 25 9.66 -20.60 2.33
CA THR A 25 10.82 -19.99 1.66
C THR A 25 10.56 -18.50 1.40
N GLY A 26 11.63 -17.71 1.28
CA GLY A 26 11.53 -16.28 0.97
C GLY A 26 10.79 -16.02 -0.35
N GLU A 27 11.01 -16.87 -1.37
CA GLU A 27 10.30 -16.76 -2.64
C GLU A 27 8.80 -17.05 -2.51
N GLN A 28 8.43 -18.10 -1.78
CA GLN A 28 7.02 -18.43 -1.51
C GLN A 28 6.32 -17.28 -0.79
N ALA A 29 6.99 -16.70 0.20
CA ALA A 29 6.43 -15.60 0.98
C ALA A 29 6.23 -14.32 0.14
N VAL A 30 7.17 -14.00 -0.75
CA VAL A 30 7.00 -12.87 -1.70
C VAL A 30 5.85 -13.12 -2.68
N LEU A 31 5.76 -14.32 -3.26
CA LEU A 31 4.67 -14.67 -4.16
C LEU A 31 3.31 -14.61 -3.46
N LEU A 32 3.24 -15.15 -2.25
CA LEU A 32 2.03 -15.11 -1.42
C LEU A 32 1.61 -13.67 -1.13
N LEU A 33 2.56 -12.80 -0.76
CA LEU A 33 2.30 -11.37 -0.51
C LEU A 33 1.77 -10.67 -1.78
N LEU A 34 2.46 -10.84 -2.90
CA LEU A 34 2.07 -10.22 -4.19
C LEU A 34 0.68 -10.70 -4.61
N TYR A 35 0.42 -12.00 -4.45
CA TYR A 35 -0.88 -12.55 -4.80
C TYR A 35 -1.99 -11.99 -3.90
N ARG A 36 -1.73 -11.93 -2.59
CA ARG A 36 -2.66 -11.36 -1.61
C ARG A 36 -2.96 -9.89 -1.86
N PHE A 37 -1.99 -9.10 -2.32
CA PHE A 37 -2.14 -7.66 -2.58
C PHE A 37 -2.80 -7.36 -3.92
N ARG A 38 -2.68 -8.27 -4.89
CA ARG A 38 -3.40 -8.19 -6.16
C ARG A 38 -4.89 -8.50 -5.98
N SER A 39 -5.23 -9.50 -5.16
CA SER A 39 -6.58 -10.01 -5.04
C SER A 39 -7.33 -9.45 -3.82
N SER A 40 -8.61 -9.14 -4.00
CA SER A 40 -9.55 -8.81 -2.93
C SER A 40 -10.31 -10.02 -2.39
N ASP A 41 -9.98 -11.23 -2.86
CA ASP A 41 -10.69 -12.46 -2.51
C ASP A 41 -10.44 -12.88 -1.06
N ALA A 42 -11.30 -13.78 -0.57
CA ALA A 42 -11.16 -14.36 0.76
C ALA A 42 -9.91 -15.26 0.84
N ALA A 43 -9.28 -15.33 2.02
CA ALA A 43 -8.10 -16.15 2.26
C ALA A 43 -8.29 -17.64 1.86
N GLY A 44 -9.50 -18.18 2.06
CA GLY A 44 -9.84 -19.55 1.66
C GLY A 44 -9.74 -19.82 0.15
N THR A 45 -9.89 -18.81 -0.70
CA THR A 45 -9.74 -18.94 -2.16
C THR A 45 -8.29 -19.26 -2.54
N PHE A 46 -7.33 -18.77 -1.77
CA PHE A 46 -5.89 -18.95 -2.04
C PHE A 46 -5.39 -20.35 -1.67
N THR A 47 -6.14 -21.09 -0.84
CA THR A 47 -5.75 -22.43 -0.37
C THR A 47 -5.52 -23.40 -1.52
N ASN A 48 -6.40 -23.40 -2.53
CA ASN A 48 -6.31 -24.33 -3.66
C ASN A 48 -5.09 -24.07 -4.55
N GLU A 49 -4.69 -22.82 -4.69
CA GLU A 49 -3.58 -22.45 -5.58
C GLU A 49 -2.23 -22.51 -4.88
N THR A 50 -2.19 -22.20 -3.58
CA THR A 50 -0.95 -22.13 -2.81
C THR A 50 -0.62 -23.43 -2.09
N GLY A 51 -1.61 -24.29 -1.84
CA GLY A 51 -1.48 -25.48 -1.00
C GLY A 51 -1.36 -25.18 0.50
N PHE A 52 -1.35 -23.90 0.90
CA PHE A 52 -1.32 -23.47 2.29
C PHE A 52 -2.73 -23.38 2.85
N ASN A 53 -2.91 -23.78 4.12
CA ASN A 53 -4.15 -23.52 4.83
C ASN A 53 -4.31 -22.02 5.16
N GLU A 54 -5.53 -21.60 5.51
CA GLU A 54 -5.85 -20.18 5.76
C GLU A 54 -5.00 -19.55 6.87
N SER A 55 -4.65 -20.29 7.93
CA SER A 55 -3.79 -19.80 9.01
C SER A 55 -2.37 -19.55 8.51
N ALA A 56 -1.80 -20.49 7.73
CA ALA A 56 -0.50 -20.32 7.10
C ALA A 56 -0.49 -19.09 6.17
N ILE A 57 -1.51 -18.94 5.33
CA ILE A 57 -1.66 -17.77 4.43
C ILE A 57 -1.68 -16.47 5.24
N SER A 58 -2.52 -16.40 6.28
CA SER A 58 -2.66 -15.20 7.11
C SER A 58 -1.35 -14.85 7.80
N GLU A 59 -0.70 -15.82 8.43
CA GLU A 59 0.54 -15.58 9.17
C GLU A 59 1.72 -15.26 8.24
N GLY A 60 1.82 -15.92 7.09
CA GLY A 60 2.87 -15.65 6.09
C GLY A 60 2.74 -14.24 5.51
N VAL A 61 1.52 -13.81 5.17
CA VAL A 61 1.27 -12.43 4.72
C VAL A 61 1.59 -11.43 5.83
N GLN A 62 1.13 -11.68 7.05
CA GLN A 62 1.38 -10.78 8.18
C GLN A 62 2.88 -10.62 8.43
N TYR A 63 3.63 -11.72 8.47
CA TYR A 63 5.09 -11.69 8.61
C TYR A 63 5.74 -10.81 7.54
N MET A 64 5.34 -10.98 6.28
CA MET A 64 5.90 -10.22 5.17
C MET A 64 5.57 -8.73 5.25
N VAL A 65 4.35 -8.37 5.64
CA VAL A 65 3.95 -6.97 5.84
C VAL A 65 4.76 -6.33 6.96
N GLU A 66 4.90 -7.02 8.10
CA GLU A 66 5.70 -6.55 9.24
C GLU A 66 7.18 -6.41 8.87
N HIS A 67 7.75 -7.38 8.15
CA HIS A 67 9.13 -7.34 7.65
C HIS A 67 9.37 -6.11 6.78
N ILE A 68 8.51 -5.87 5.78
CA ILE A 68 8.64 -4.73 4.88
C ILE A 68 8.52 -3.42 5.66
N HIS A 69 7.53 -3.31 6.54
CA HIS A 69 7.31 -2.10 7.32
C HIS A 69 8.49 -1.78 8.25
N ALA A 70 9.05 -2.80 8.91
CA ALA A 70 10.21 -2.63 9.78
C ALA A 70 11.50 -2.31 9.00
N ARG A 71 11.68 -2.93 7.82
CA ARG A 71 12.91 -2.81 7.04
C ARG A 71 12.99 -1.53 6.22
N PHE A 72 11.85 -1.02 5.76
CA PHE A 72 11.77 0.10 4.81
C PHE A 72 10.92 1.28 5.33
N PRO A 73 11.23 1.85 6.51
CA PRO A 73 10.46 2.97 7.06
C PRO A 73 10.54 4.25 6.19
N HIS A 74 11.52 4.35 5.31
CA HIS A 74 11.66 5.45 4.35
C HIS A 74 10.66 5.37 3.18
N LEU A 75 9.93 4.25 3.02
CA LEU A 75 8.93 4.10 1.96
C LEU A 75 7.53 4.60 2.37
N ILE A 76 7.34 5.00 3.63
CA ILE A 76 6.04 5.38 4.19
C ILE A 76 5.96 6.84 4.66
N ASP A 77 7.01 7.64 4.41
CA ASP A 77 7.04 9.07 4.76
C ASP A 77 7.54 9.93 3.58
N GLU A 78 7.94 11.18 3.85
CA GLU A 78 8.44 12.15 2.85
C GLU A 78 9.58 11.62 1.98
N ARG A 79 10.38 10.71 2.51
CA ARG A 79 11.52 10.11 1.81
C ARG A 79 11.05 9.26 0.63
N SER A 80 9.86 8.68 0.72
CA SER A 80 9.25 7.91 -0.38
C SER A 80 8.90 8.78 -1.58
N PHE A 81 8.62 10.07 -1.36
CA PHE A 81 8.36 11.03 -2.41
C PHE A 81 9.66 11.61 -2.97
N THR A 82 10.56 12.07 -2.08
CA THR A 82 11.81 12.72 -2.48
C THR A 82 12.82 11.77 -3.14
N ALA A 83 12.73 10.46 -2.89
CA ALA A 83 13.50 9.44 -3.60
C ALA A 83 13.29 9.46 -5.13
N TRP A 84 12.17 10.03 -5.60
CA TRP A 84 11.86 10.18 -7.03
C TRP A 84 12.29 11.51 -7.64
N ALA A 85 13.00 12.36 -6.89
CA ALA A 85 13.48 13.65 -7.39
C ALA A 85 14.22 13.56 -8.75
N PRO A 86 15.08 12.54 -9.03
CA PRO A 86 15.71 12.40 -10.34
C PRO A 86 14.73 12.21 -11.51
N GLN A 87 13.49 11.80 -11.26
CA GLN A 87 12.46 11.49 -12.25
C GLN A 87 11.45 12.63 -12.43
N PHE A 88 11.48 13.67 -11.58
CA PHE A 88 10.52 14.77 -11.59
C PHE A 88 10.45 15.51 -12.94
N ALA A 89 11.59 15.74 -13.60
CA ALA A 89 11.61 16.35 -14.93
C ALA A 89 10.87 15.49 -15.97
N THR A 90 11.03 14.16 -15.90
CA THR A 90 10.33 13.20 -16.75
C THR A 90 8.83 13.19 -16.45
N PHE A 91 8.44 13.27 -15.18
CA PHE A 91 7.03 13.33 -14.78
C PHE A 91 6.35 14.61 -15.27
N ALA A 92 6.99 15.77 -15.12
CA ALA A 92 6.49 17.03 -15.65
C ALA A 92 6.36 17.02 -17.18
N ALA A 93 7.34 16.46 -17.88
CA ALA A 93 7.25 16.29 -19.33
C ALA A 93 6.08 15.37 -19.74
N ALA A 94 5.81 14.31 -18.97
CA ALA A 94 4.70 13.40 -19.23
C ALA A 94 3.33 14.10 -19.12
N PHE A 95 3.10 14.91 -18.07
CA PHE A 95 1.87 15.68 -17.94
C PHE A 95 1.71 16.77 -18.99
N ARG A 96 2.80 17.46 -19.35
CA ARG A 96 2.78 18.44 -20.44
C ARG A 96 2.41 17.81 -21.77
N ARG A 97 2.96 16.63 -22.07
CA ARG A 97 2.59 15.86 -23.27
C ARG A 97 1.13 15.41 -23.27
N TRP A 98 0.56 15.15 -22.09
CA TRP A 98 -0.86 14.85 -21.92
C TRP A 98 -1.76 16.10 -22.06
N GLY A 99 -1.18 17.31 -22.07
CA GLY A 99 -1.90 18.56 -22.28
C GLY A 99 -2.20 19.34 -20.98
N VAL A 100 -1.59 18.99 -19.84
CA VAL A 100 -1.74 19.79 -18.63
C VAL A 100 -0.96 21.11 -18.78
N PRO A 101 -1.58 22.28 -18.58
CA PRO A 101 -0.92 23.58 -18.78
C PRO A 101 0.04 23.97 -17.65
N ILE A 102 0.22 23.13 -16.62
CA ILE A 102 1.08 23.39 -15.46
C ILE A 102 2.50 22.89 -15.76
N PRO A 103 3.50 23.78 -15.94
CA PRO A 103 4.84 23.40 -16.42
C PRO A 103 5.61 22.40 -15.57
N ASN A 104 5.39 22.44 -14.25
CA ASN A 104 6.15 21.77 -13.22
C ASN A 104 5.30 20.78 -12.41
N LEU A 105 4.13 20.39 -12.91
CA LEU A 105 3.31 19.37 -12.27
C LEU A 105 4.02 18.03 -12.33
N ILE A 106 4.24 17.36 -11.19
CA ILE A 106 4.93 16.06 -11.13
C ILE A 106 4.07 14.93 -10.58
N ALA A 107 2.99 15.25 -9.85
CA ALA A 107 2.08 14.27 -9.26
C ALA A 107 0.71 14.91 -9.00
N PHE A 108 -0.31 14.07 -8.82
CA PHE A 108 -1.61 14.48 -8.29
C PHE A 108 -1.82 13.93 -6.88
N LEU A 109 -2.48 14.68 -6.01
CA LEU A 109 -2.92 14.13 -4.73
C LEU A 109 -4.16 13.27 -4.95
N ASP A 110 -4.12 12.04 -4.45
CA ASP A 110 -5.25 11.12 -4.49
C ASP A 110 -5.56 10.57 -3.11
N GLY A 111 -6.85 10.59 -2.76
CA GLY A 111 -7.39 10.07 -1.53
C GLY A 111 -8.21 8.82 -1.82
N LYS A 112 -7.93 7.72 -1.11
CA LYS A 112 -8.63 6.46 -1.28
C LYS A 112 -9.36 6.05 0.00
N LEU A 113 -10.61 5.63 -0.16
CA LEU A 113 -11.38 4.98 0.92
C LEU A 113 -11.27 3.46 0.74
N TRP A 114 -10.60 2.81 1.67
CA TRP A 114 -10.48 1.35 1.76
C TRP A 114 -11.70 0.77 2.48
N PRO A 115 -12.57 0.02 1.79
CA PRO A 115 -13.74 -0.58 2.42
C PRO A 115 -13.33 -1.59 3.50
N VAL A 116 -14.05 -1.59 4.61
CA VAL A 116 -13.91 -2.60 5.66
C VAL A 116 -15.27 -3.19 5.99
N CYS A 117 -15.27 -4.40 6.56
CA CYS A 117 -16.48 -4.98 7.13
C CYS A 117 -17.07 -4.04 8.19
N ARG A 118 -18.39 -4.07 8.37
CA ARG A 118 -19.05 -3.29 9.42
C ARG A 118 -18.46 -3.67 10.78
N PRO A 119 -17.76 -2.76 11.47
CA PRO A 119 -17.05 -3.11 12.69
C PRO A 119 -18.01 -3.20 13.87
N GLY A 120 -17.68 -3.99 14.90
CA GLY A 120 -18.46 -4.00 16.15
C GLY A 120 -18.34 -2.69 16.94
N MET A 121 -17.15 -2.10 16.92
CA MET A 121 -16.81 -0.83 17.56
C MET A 121 -16.49 0.25 16.51
N TYR A 122 -16.53 1.53 16.89
CA TYR A 122 -16.16 2.65 16.02
C TYR A 122 -16.95 2.76 14.69
N GLN A 123 -18.14 2.17 14.59
CA GLN A 123 -18.97 2.20 13.39
C GLN A 123 -19.16 3.62 12.85
N ARG A 124 -19.50 4.57 13.71
CA ARG A 124 -19.72 5.97 13.32
C ARG A 124 -18.44 6.64 12.78
N ALA A 125 -17.28 6.32 13.35
CA ALA A 125 -16.01 6.89 12.93
C ALA A 125 -15.58 6.37 11.56
N LEU A 126 -15.81 5.08 11.30
CA LEU A 126 -15.45 4.43 10.03
C LEU A 126 -16.50 4.59 8.94
N PHE A 127 -17.75 4.93 9.28
CA PHE A 127 -18.81 5.10 8.30
C PHE A 127 -18.67 6.39 7.50
N SER A 128 -18.43 6.27 6.20
CA SER A 128 -18.46 7.39 5.27
C SER A 128 -19.90 7.65 4.82
N GLY A 129 -20.49 8.77 5.27
CA GLY A 129 -21.85 9.15 4.85
C GLY A 129 -21.98 9.35 3.33
N HIS A 130 -20.96 9.92 2.70
CA HIS A 130 -20.95 10.17 1.25
C HIS A 130 -20.93 8.87 0.42
N LYS A 131 -20.09 7.91 0.81
CA LYS A 131 -19.97 6.61 0.09
C LYS A 131 -20.92 5.54 0.62
N ARG A 132 -21.56 5.78 1.77
CA ARG A 132 -22.48 4.86 2.48
C ARG A 132 -21.85 3.49 2.81
N ILE A 133 -20.54 3.47 3.07
CA ILE A 133 -19.78 2.27 3.44
C ILE A 133 -18.87 2.57 4.65
N HIS A 134 -18.48 1.53 5.36
CA HIS A 134 -17.42 1.64 6.38
C HIS A 134 -16.05 1.53 5.69
N GLY A 135 -15.11 2.36 6.09
CA GLY A 135 -13.77 2.32 5.51
C GLY A 135 -12.74 3.18 6.23
N LEU A 136 -11.51 3.01 5.80
CA LEU A 136 -10.35 3.79 6.22
C LEU A 136 -9.88 4.66 5.06
N LYS A 137 -9.59 5.92 5.32
CA LYS A 137 -9.04 6.84 4.33
C LYS A 137 -7.53 6.82 4.36
N THR A 138 -6.94 6.78 3.17
CA THR A 138 -5.53 7.05 2.93
C THR A 138 -5.38 8.13 1.88
N GLN A 139 -4.25 8.81 1.85
CA GLN A 139 -3.91 9.79 0.83
C GLN A 139 -2.45 9.61 0.41
N GLY A 140 -2.12 9.97 -0.82
CA GLY A 140 -0.73 10.11 -1.26
C GLY A 140 -0.64 10.91 -2.54
N ALA A 141 0.59 11.16 -2.99
CA ALA A 141 0.82 11.72 -4.32
C ALA A 141 0.92 10.59 -5.34
N VAL A 142 0.31 10.73 -6.52
CA VAL A 142 0.30 9.74 -7.59
C VAL A 142 1.12 10.27 -8.76
N PHE A 143 2.20 9.56 -9.08
CA PHE A 143 3.08 9.88 -10.19
C PHE A 143 2.53 9.34 -11.53
N PRO A 144 2.98 9.86 -12.68
CA PRO A 144 2.60 9.36 -14.01
C PRO A 144 2.87 7.88 -14.27
N ASN A 145 3.80 7.27 -13.53
CA ASN A 145 4.11 5.84 -13.63
C ASN A 145 3.15 4.97 -12.78
N GLY A 146 2.15 5.56 -12.13
CA GLY A 146 1.16 4.88 -11.30
C GLY A 146 1.62 4.58 -9.87
N ILE A 147 2.85 4.92 -9.50
CA ILE A 147 3.33 4.76 -8.13
C ILE A 147 2.77 5.87 -7.24
N GLN A 148 2.32 5.51 -6.05
CA GLN A 148 1.78 6.42 -5.05
C GLN A 148 2.71 6.53 -3.83
N PRO A 149 3.72 7.43 -3.84
CA PRO A 149 4.48 7.76 -2.64
C PRO A 149 3.66 8.52 -1.59
N TYR A 150 4.29 8.75 -0.45
CA TYR A 150 3.77 9.48 0.70
C TYR A 150 2.42 8.93 1.17
N PRO A 151 2.31 7.62 1.45
CA PRO A 151 1.06 7.07 1.93
C PRO A 151 0.77 7.59 3.34
N TYR A 152 -0.19 8.50 3.47
CA TYR A 152 -0.69 8.98 4.75
C TYR A 152 -2.00 8.28 5.13
N GLY A 153 -2.10 7.83 6.37
CA GLY A 153 -3.25 7.10 6.90
C GLY A 153 -2.84 6.06 7.93
N ALA A 154 -3.75 5.24 8.44
CA ALA A 154 -5.18 5.18 8.12
C ALA A 154 -6.00 6.21 8.93
N ILE A 155 -6.89 6.94 8.27
CA ILE A 155 -7.79 7.94 8.88
C ILE A 155 -9.24 7.43 8.87
N ASP A 156 -10.02 7.83 9.88
CA ASP A 156 -11.46 7.60 9.96
C ASP A 156 -12.21 7.89 8.64
N GLY A 157 -12.99 6.92 8.15
CA GLY A 157 -13.79 7.04 6.93
C GLY A 157 -14.84 8.15 6.94
N SER A 158 -15.26 8.58 8.13
CA SER A 158 -16.19 9.71 8.33
C SER A 158 -15.56 11.08 8.10
N ARG A 159 -14.21 11.20 8.09
CA ARG A 159 -13.51 12.49 7.93
C ARG A 159 -13.56 12.97 6.49
N HIS A 160 -13.53 14.29 6.29
CA HIS A 160 -13.47 14.88 4.94
C HIS A 160 -12.05 14.81 4.36
N ASP A 161 -11.90 14.82 3.04
CA ASP A 161 -10.58 14.70 2.40
C ASP A 161 -9.66 15.89 2.72
N SER A 162 -10.24 17.08 2.94
CA SER A 162 -9.48 18.25 3.43
C SER A 162 -8.90 18.06 4.83
N PHE A 163 -9.54 17.24 5.68
CA PHE A 163 -8.97 16.87 6.97
C PHE A 163 -7.74 15.97 6.78
N VAL A 164 -7.82 15.00 5.87
CA VAL A 164 -6.68 14.12 5.54
C VAL A 164 -5.53 14.94 4.95
N LEU A 165 -5.82 15.85 4.03
CA LEU A 165 -4.84 16.76 3.43
C LEU A 165 -4.08 17.56 4.49
N ARG A 166 -4.81 18.23 5.38
CA ARG A 166 -4.21 19.02 6.46
C ARG A 166 -3.36 18.15 7.38
N MET A 167 -3.86 16.98 7.76
CA MET A 167 -3.17 16.11 8.72
C MET A 167 -1.95 15.41 8.11
N SER A 168 -1.95 15.21 6.79
CA SER A 168 -0.84 14.59 6.10
C SER A 168 0.43 15.44 6.07
N GLY A 169 0.32 16.78 6.14
CA GLY A 169 1.48 17.66 5.99
C GLY A 169 2.07 17.67 4.57
N ILE A 170 1.44 17.00 3.59
CA ILE A 170 1.99 16.86 2.23
C ILE A 170 2.15 18.20 1.47
N VAL A 171 1.47 19.25 1.92
CA VAL A 171 1.56 20.59 1.32
C VAL A 171 2.86 21.30 1.72
N ASP A 172 3.50 20.86 2.80
CA ASP A 172 4.70 21.50 3.38
C ASP A 172 6.02 20.85 2.90
N ILE A 173 5.95 19.89 1.97
CA ILE A 173 7.06 19.11 1.41
C ILE A 173 7.44 19.64 0.03
#